data_AF-A0A8H6R6N5-F1
#
_entry.id   AF-A0A8H6R6N5-F1
#
_cell.length_a   1.000
_cell.length_b   1.000
_cell.length_c   1.000
_cell.angle_alpha   90.00
_cell.angle_beta   90.00
_cell.angle_gamma   90.00
#
_symmetry.space_group_name_H-M   'P 1'
#
loop_
_entity.id
_entity.type
_entity.pdbx_description
1 polymer ?
#
loop_
_entity_poly.entity_id
_entity_poly.type
_entity_poly.pdbx_seq_one_letter_code
_entity_poly.pdbx_strand_id
1 'polypeptide(L)'
;MPTGGGKSMLFIVPAFAAPGGTTIVVVPLVALRADMTRRCQELGISCVLWESRRPPDAASIMLVMPESAVSPDFQTFLNRLRWTRRLDRIMINKCHVVLNDQRDFRPQMAQLGRLVQAHTQMVWLTATLPPSMEDELCRWMKHDWAAVTIYQARTSRPNVAYRVWRPDMTGVGWGPYQWIESEAVVAFIQDHIQQAAGGKVIIYANIIGQVMAMARVLGCEAYYSKQLDKAGVLAWFMGASPVIATTSALGMGVDIPNIRSIIHIRTPRTLLDYAQESGRAGRDRQRSEAIIIQPAGWDAPAPWMEGVAPEDQERVAEYMGVVEGVGCQRVVLDEYLDRAVDGYQRRHCQDADAGEQACDGCEPD
;
A
#
# COMPACT_ATOMS: atom_id res chain seq x y z
N MET A 1 11.91 0.60 -1.07
CA MET A 1 11.63 0.62 -2.54
C MET A 1 10.15 0.88 -2.82
N PRO A 2 9.80 1.85 -3.69
CA PRO A 2 8.41 2.25 -3.95
C PRO A 2 7.50 1.11 -4.43
N THR A 3 6.19 1.25 -4.21
CA THR A 3 5.19 0.35 -4.80
C THR A 3 5.31 0.38 -6.33
N GLY A 4 5.29 -0.79 -6.98
CA GLY A 4 5.56 -0.90 -8.43
C GLY A 4 7.04 -0.83 -8.81
N GLY A 5 7.96 -0.51 -7.90
CA GLY A 5 9.41 -0.40 -8.17
C GLY A 5 10.16 -1.73 -8.40
N GLY A 6 9.47 -2.81 -8.75
CA GLY A 6 10.13 -4.07 -9.13
C GLY A 6 10.64 -4.95 -7.99
N LYS A 7 10.16 -4.78 -6.75
CA LYS A 7 10.58 -5.62 -5.59
C LYS A 7 10.54 -7.12 -5.84
N SER A 8 9.59 -7.60 -6.65
CA SER A 8 9.48 -9.03 -6.98
C SER A 8 10.69 -9.56 -7.77
N MET A 9 11.40 -8.69 -8.51
CA MET A 9 12.61 -9.08 -9.23
C MET A 9 13.71 -9.58 -8.30
N LEU A 10 13.70 -9.16 -7.02
CA LEU A 10 14.71 -9.55 -6.03
C LEU A 10 14.68 -11.04 -5.70
N PHE A 11 13.57 -11.75 -5.92
CA PHE A 11 13.52 -13.22 -5.83
C PHE A 11 13.38 -13.91 -7.19
N ILE A 12 12.86 -13.24 -8.22
CA ILE A 12 12.75 -13.80 -9.57
C ILE A 12 14.13 -13.97 -10.23
N VAL A 13 14.97 -12.93 -10.21
CA VAL A 13 16.30 -12.99 -10.86
C VAL A 13 17.20 -14.05 -10.23
N PRO A 14 17.32 -14.15 -8.89
CA PRO A 14 18.12 -15.20 -8.29
C PRO A 14 17.59 -16.61 -8.58
N ALA A 15 16.27 -16.81 -8.54
CA ALA A 15 15.66 -18.11 -8.85
C ALA A 15 15.91 -18.55 -10.29
N PHE A 16 15.95 -17.61 -11.24
CA PHE A 16 16.30 -17.87 -12.63
C PHE A 16 17.79 -18.18 -12.80
N ALA A 17 18.67 -17.42 -12.15
CA ALA A 17 20.12 -17.54 -12.29
C ALA A 17 20.70 -18.79 -11.61
N ALA A 18 20.06 -19.31 -10.57
CA ALA A 18 20.53 -20.46 -9.78
C ALA A 18 19.40 -21.49 -9.54
N PRO A 19 19.00 -22.28 -10.56
CA PRO A 19 17.80 -23.12 -10.51
C PRO A 19 17.88 -24.36 -9.59
N GLY A 20 19.01 -24.57 -8.89
CA GLY A 20 19.22 -25.74 -8.01
C GLY A 20 18.68 -25.58 -6.58
N GLY A 21 18.52 -24.34 -6.12
CA GLY A 21 18.03 -24.02 -4.79
C GLY A 21 16.59 -23.53 -4.77
N THR A 22 16.06 -23.38 -3.56
CA THR A 22 14.70 -22.93 -3.27
C THR A 22 14.76 -21.63 -2.49
N THR A 23 14.17 -20.59 -3.06
CA THR A 23 13.86 -19.35 -2.35
C THR A 23 12.46 -19.45 -1.75
N ILE A 24 12.38 -19.27 -0.43
CA ILE A 24 11.10 -19.17 0.27
C ILE A 24 10.61 -17.73 0.20
N VAL A 25 9.36 -17.51 -0.20
CA VAL A 25 8.74 -16.18 -0.20
C VAL A 25 7.48 -16.20 0.66
N VAL A 26 7.55 -15.57 1.83
CA VAL A 26 6.41 -15.37 2.70
C VAL A 26 5.54 -14.24 2.13
N VAL A 27 4.28 -14.55 1.81
CA VAL A 27 3.34 -13.60 1.20
C VAL A 27 2.12 -13.46 2.11
N PRO A 28 1.93 -12.32 2.79
CA PRO A 28 0.82 -12.15 3.73
C PRO A 28 -0.55 -11.99 3.06
N LEU A 29 -0.61 -11.86 1.74
CA LEU A 29 -1.84 -11.51 1.04
C LEU A 29 -2.14 -12.55 -0.03
N VAL A 30 -3.30 -13.19 0.11
CA VAL A 30 -3.77 -14.23 -0.81
C VAL A 30 -3.81 -13.73 -2.26
N ALA A 31 -4.26 -12.49 -2.47
CA ALA A 31 -4.39 -11.87 -3.79
C ALA A 31 -3.06 -11.79 -4.55
N LEU A 32 -1.92 -11.67 -3.85
CA LEU A 32 -0.60 -11.60 -4.48
C LEU A 32 -0.10 -12.95 -4.99
N ARG A 33 -0.64 -14.07 -4.48
CA ARG A 33 -0.16 -15.42 -4.84
C ARG A 33 -0.40 -15.72 -6.31
N ALA A 34 -1.63 -15.52 -6.79
CA ALA A 34 -2.02 -15.85 -8.16
C ALA A 34 -1.18 -15.05 -9.18
N ASP A 35 -1.00 -13.75 -8.93
CA ASP A 35 -0.18 -12.90 -9.78
C ASP A 35 1.31 -13.30 -9.77
N MET A 36 1.89 -13.60 -8.60
CA MET A 36 3.27 -14.06 -8.49
C MET A 36 3.49 -15.40 -9.20
N THR A 37 2.59 -16.37 -9.01
CA THR A 37 2.66 -17.67 -9.68
C THR A 37 2.58 -17.52 -11.20
N ARG A 38 1.62 -16.71 -11.69
CA ARG A 38 1.46 -16.43 -13.13
C ARG A 38 2.74 -15.84 -13.73
N ARG A 39 3.33 -14.80 -13.11
CA ARG A 39 4.58 -14.19 -13.59
C ARG A 39 5.75 -15.18 -13.63
N CYS A 40 5.86 -16.05 -12.63
CA CYS A 40 6.90 -17.08 -12.63
C CYS A 40 6.69 -18.11 -13.75
N GLN A 41 5.45 -18.53 -13.99
CA GLN A 41 5.10 -19.45 -15.08
C GLN A 41 5.43 -18.85 -16.46
N GLU A 42 5.11 -17.57 -16.68
CA GLU A 42 5.45 -16.84 -17.91
C GLU A 42 6.97 -16.77 -18.17
N LEU A 43 7.77 -16.78 -17.11
CA LEU A 43 9.23 -16.76 -17.18
C LEU A 43 9.87 -18.17 -17.14
N GLY A 44 9.06 -19.23 -17.11
CA GLY A 44 9.55 -20.61 -17.01
C GLY A 44 10.19 -20.96 -15.66
N ILE A 45 9.92 -20.18 -14.61
CA ILE A 45 10.48 -20.40 -13.26
C ILE A 45 9.52 -21.28 -12.46
N SER A 46 10.03 -22.39 -11.92
CA SER A 46 9.25 -23.26 -11.05
C SER A 46 8.88 -22.52 -9.75
N CYS A 47 7.58 -22.19 -9.64
CA CYS A 47 7.00 -21.49 -8.50
C CYS A 47 5.76 -22.23 -8.03
N VAL A 48 5.75 -22.60 -6.74
CA VAL A 48 4.70 -23.44 -6.15
C VAL A 48 4.22 -22.83 -4.84
N LEU A 49 2.96 -23.10 -4.49
CA LEU A 49 2.39 -22.74 -3.20
C LEU A 49 2.70 -23.85 -2.19
N TRP A 50 3.12 -23.48 -0.99
CA TRP A 50 3.26 -24.42 0.11
C TRP A 50 1.89 -24.95 0.55
N GLU A 51 1.74 -26.26 0.46
CA GLU A 51 0.63 -27.02 1.03
C GLU A 51 1.20 -28.13 1.91
N SER A 52 0.94 -28.10 3.23
CA SER A 52 1.56 -29.04 4.19
C SER A 52 1.39 -30.52 3.83
N ARG A 53 0.35 -30.88 3.06
CA ARG A 53 0.03 -32.27 2.68
C ARG A 53 0.81 -32.79 1.46
N ARG A 54 1.43 -31.92 0.66
CA ARG A 54 2.23 -32.30 -0.53
C ARG A 54 3.42 -31.35 -0.69
N PRO A 55 4.47 -31.49 0.14
CA PRO A 55 5.69 -30.71 -0.02
C PRO A 55 6.31 -31.02 -1.40
N PRO A 56 6.49 -30.01 -2.26
CA PRO A 56 7.12 -30.18 -3.57
C PRO A 56 8.57 -30.66 -3.43
N ASP A 57 8.98 -31.64 -4.22
CA ASP A 57 10.36 -32.15 -4.19
C ASP A 57 11.39 -31.18 -4.80
N ALA A 58 10.96 -30.27 -5.68
CA ALA A 58 11.82 -29.23 -6.24
C ALA A 58 11.02 -28.03 -6.78
N ALA A 59 11.26 -26.86 -6.21
CA ALA A 59 10.83 -25.59 -6.81
C ALA A 59 11.88 -24.51 -6.56
N SER A 60 12.07 -23.62 -7.53
CA SER A 60 12.98 -22.48 -7.40
C SER A 60 12.41 -21.43 -6.46
N ILE A 61 11.07 -21.28 -6.46
CA ILE A 61 10.34 -20.37 -5.57
C ILE A 61 9.22 -21.15 -4.85
N MET A 62 9.17 -21.02 -3.53
CA MET A 62 8.08 -21.52 -2.69
C MET A 62 7.33 -20.35 -2.07
N LEU A 63 6.08 -20.14 -2.47
CA LEU A 63 5.20 -19.16 -1.83
C LEU A 63 4.62 -19.78 -0.57
N VAL A 64 4.71 -19.08 0.56
CA VAL A 64 4.18 -19.57 1.84
C VAL A 64 3.36 -18.47 2.53
N MET A 65 2.23 -18.86 3.12
CA MET A 65 1.43 -17.95 3.92
C MET A 65 2.03 -17.83 5.33
N PRO A 66 1.92 -16.68 6.01
CA PRO A 66 2.41 -16.49 7.38
C PRO A 66 1.98 -17.59 8.34
N GLU A 67 0.73 -18.05 8.24
CA GLU A 67 0.17 -19.11 9.09
C GLU A 67 0.91 -20.44 8.92
N SER A 68 1.28 -20.77 7.68
CA SER A 68 2.06 -21.96 7.39
C SER A 68 3.55 -21.77 7.70
N ALA A 69 4.10 -20.57 7.49
CA ALA A 69 5.51 -20.29 7.69
C ALA A 69 5.97 -20.51 9.16
N VAL A 70 5.05 -20.40 10.11
CA VAL A 70 5.33 -20.60 11.54
C VAL A 70 4.88 -21.97 12.05
N SER A 71 4.39 -22.84 11.16
CA SER A 71 3.93 -24.19 11.50
C SER A 71 5.09 -25.18 11.69
N PRO A 72 4.95 -26.20 12.56
CA PRO A 72 5.96 -27.24 12.74
C PRO A 72 6.32 -28.00 11.45
N ASP A 73 5.33 -28.29 10.60
CA ASP A 73 5.53 -28.99 9.31
C ASP A 73 6.45 -28.18 8.39
N PHE A 74 6.23 -26.87 8.32
CA PHE A 74 7.05 -25.99 7.51
C PHE A 74 8.48 -25.86 8.08
N GLN A 75 8.63 -25.81 9.40
CA GLN A 75 9.96 -25.83 10.03
C GLN A 75 10.72 -27.13 9.70
N THR A 76 10.03 -28.28 9.69
CA THR A 76 10.61 -29.56 9.29
C THR A 76 11.08 -29.52 7.83
N PHE A 77 10.26 -28.96 6.94
CA PHE A 77 10.61 -28.77 5.54
C PHE A 77 11.79 -27.82 5.32
N LEU A 78 11.79 -26.66 5.98
CA LEU A 78 12.91 -25.70 5.97
C LEU A 78 14.22 -26.37 6.41
N ASN A 79 14.18 -27.13 7.51
CA ASN A 79 15.34 -27.86 8.00
C ASN A 79 15.84 -28.89 6.97
N ARG A 80 14.94 -29.62 6.29
CA ARG A 80 15.31 -30.54 5.19
C ARG A 80 16.00 -29.81 4.04
N LEU A 81 15.47 -28.68 3.59
CA LEU A 81 16.09 -27.87 2.53
C LEU A 81 17.47 -27.37 2.96
N ARG A 82 17.62 -26.92 4.21
CA ARG A 82 18.91 -26.49 4.75
C ARG A 82 19.93 -27.63 4.78
N TRP A 83 19.56 -28.79 5.32
CA TRP A 83 20.43 -29.96 5.41
C TRP A 83 20.87 -30.48 4.04
N THR A 84 20.00 -30.39 3.04
CA THR A 84 20.31 -30.76 1.66
C THR A 84 21.01 -29.65 0.86
N ARG A 85 21.32 -28.51 1.49
CA ARG A 85 21.92 -27.32 0.85
C ARG A 85 21.11 -26.79 -0.34
N ARG A 86 19.78 -26.87 -0.23
CA ARG A 86 18.81 -26.39 -1.22
C ARG A 86 18.01 -25.20 -0.75
N LEU A 87 18.22 -24.70 0.48
CA LEU A 87 17.59 -23.47 0.94
C LEU A 87 18.50 -22.28 0.61
N ASP A 88 18.09 -21.45 -0.35
CA ASP A 88 18.89 -20.30 -0.77
C ASP A 88 18.68 -19.11 0.15
N ARG A 89 17.42 -18.67 0.29
CA ARG A 89 17.04 -17.43 0.98
C ARG A 89 15.60 -17.53 1.48
N ILE A 90 15.28 -16.71 2.48
CA ILE A 90 13.91 -16.48 2.96
C ILE A 90 13.56 -15.02 2.73
N MET A 91 12.56 -14.77 1.88
CA MET A 91 12.04 -13.44 1.59
C MET A 91 10.73 -13.22 2.31
N ILE A 92 10.56 -12.06 2.95
CA ILE A 92 9.30 -11.67 3.60
C ILE A 92 8.76 -10.45 2.87
N ASN A 93 7.75 -10.68 2.04
CA ASN A 93 7.08 -9.62 1.32
C ASN A 93 6.12 -8.87 2.23
N LYS A 94 6.04 -7.54 2.08
CA LYS A 94 5.24 -6.66 2.94
C LYS A 94 5.59 -6.83 4.43
N CYS A 95 6.88 -6.86 4.75
CA CYS A 95 7.37 -7.14 6.10
C CYS A 95 6.81 -6.20 7.18
N HIS A 96 6.57 -4.91 6.86
CA HIS A 96 5.97 -3.93 7.76
C HIS A 96 4.62 -4.35 8.35
N VAL A 97 3.91 -5.29 7.72
CA VAL A 97 2.64 -5.83 8.23
C VAL A 97 2.81 -6.49 9.60
N VAL A 98 4.03 -6.89 9.99
CA VAL A 98 4.32 -7.37 11.35
C VAL A 98 4.11 -6.30 12.43
N LEU A 99 4.19 -5.02 12.04
CA LEU A 99 3.97 -3.86 12.92
C LEU A 99 2.50 -3.41 12.96
N ASN A 100 1.62 -4.05 12.17
CA ASN A 100 0.23 -3.67 12.14
C ASN A 100 -0.43 -4.00 13.49
N ASP A 101 -0.94 -2.98 14.16
CA ASP A 101 -1.55 -3.07 15.48
C ASP A 101 -3.02 -3.53 15.44
N GLN A 102 -3.60 -3.69 14.24
CA GLN A 102 -4.94 -4.24 14.07
C GLN A 102 -4.96 -5.68 14.60
N ARG A 103 -5.44 -5.84 15.83
CA ARG A 103 -5.40 -7.05 16.67
C ARG A 103 -5.86 -8.33 15.98
N ASP A 104 -6.67 -8.23 14.92
CA ASP A 104 -7.23 -9.38 14.19
C ASP A 104 -6.55 -9.67 12.82
N PHE A 105 -5.61 -8.82 12.37
CA PHE A 105 -4.99 -9.01 11.06
C PHE A 105 -3.78 -9.95 11.15
N ARG A 106 -4.01 -11.25 10.93
CA ARG A 106 -2.98 -12.30 10.76
C ARG A 106 -1.96 -12.34 11.91
N PRO A 107 -2.37 -12.79 13.12
CA PRO A 107 -1.50 -12.81 14.31
C PRO A 107 -0.21 -13.63 14.14
N GLN A 108 -0.13 -14.51 13.15
CA GLN A 108 1.08 -15.28 12.82
C GLN A 108 2.20 -14.42 12.21
N MET A 109 1.89 -13.22 11.70
CA MET A 109 2.89 -12.25 11.23
C MET A 109 3.91 -11.93 12.33
N ALA A 110 3.43 -11.67 13.55
CA ALA A 110 4.23 -11.41 14.75
C ALA A 110 5.24 -12.54 15.08
N GLN A 111 5.02 -13.75 14.55
CA GLN A 111 5.87 -14.91 14.80
C GLN A 111 6.91 -15.14 13.70
N LEU A 112 6.87 -14.39 12.59
CA LEU A 112 7.78 -14.58 11.46
C LEU A 112 9.25 -14.35 11.82
N GLY A 113 9.55 -13.54 12.84
CA GLY A 113 10.91 -13.40 13.35
C GLY A 113 11.53 -14.73 13.85
N ARG A 114 10.73 -15.76 14.15
CA ARG A 114 11.24 -17.10 14.49
C ARG A 114 11.98 -17.77 13.32
N LEU A 115 11.74 -17.34 12.08
CA LEU A 115 12.43 -17.85 10.90
C LEU A 115 13.94 -17.60 10.93
N VAL A 116 14.44 -16.71 11.78
CA VAL A 116 15.88 -16.52 12.03
C VAL A 116 16.60 -17.82 12.42
N GLN A 117 15.88 -18.76 13.04
CA GLN A 117 16.39 -20.09 13.41
C GLN A 117 16.75 -20.97 12.20
N ALA A 118 16.33 -20.60 10.99
CA ALA A 118 16.76 -21.25 9.77
C ALA A 118 18.25 -21.02 9.49
N HIS A 119 18.89 -20.01 10.11
CA HIS A 119 20.29 -19.63 9.87
C HIS A 119 20.61 -19.44 8.38
N THR A 120 19.65 -18.85 7.66
CA THR A 120 19.72 -18.56 6.22
C THR A 120 19.51 -17.06 6.04
N GLN A 121 20.09 -16.46 5.01
CA GLN A 121 19.85 -15.06 4.70
C GLN A 121 18.35 -14.76 4.58
N MET A 122 17.91 -13.75 5.33
CA MET A 122 16.55 -13.21 5.24
C MET A 122 16.57 -11.87 4.51
N VAL A 123 15.60 -11.66 3.62
CA VAL A 123 15.41 -10.41 2.89
C VAL A 123 14.00 -9.89 3.17
N TRP A 124 13.87 -8.69 3.71
CA TRP A 124 12.58 -8.09 4.05
C TRP A 124 12.22 -7.02 3.03
N LEU A 125 11.04 -7.15 2.43
CA LEU A 125 10.61 -6.29 1.34
C LEU A 125 9.44 -5.43 1.78
N THR A 126 9.61 -4.12 1.71
CA THR A 126 8.55 -3.15 2.00
C THR A 126 8.61 -1.94 1.06
N ALA A 127 7.45 -1.31 0.88
CA ALA A 127 7.32 -0.03 0.17
C ALA A 127 6.97 1.12 1.10
N THR A 128 6.49 0.81 2.30
CA THR A 128 5.81 1.73 3.20
C THR A 128 6.22 1.35 4.62
N LEU A 129 7.42 1.78 5.00
CA LEU A 129 7.97 1.64 6.34
C LEU A 129 8.70 2.95 6.65
N PRO A 130 8.08 3.85 7.44
CA PRO A 130 8.74 5.05 7.94
C PRO A 130 10.04 4.70 8.68
N PRO A 131 11.11 5.52 8.57
CA PRO A 131 12.36 5.27 9.28
C PRO A 131 12.21 5.20 10.81
N SER A 132 11.20 5.85 11.38
CA SER A 132 10.87 5.75 12.82
C SER A 132 10.43 4.36 13.25
N MET A 133 9.99 3.49 12.34
CA MET A 133 9.46 2.15 12.61
C MET A 133 10.48 1.04 12.36
N GLU A 134 11.68 1.34 11.87
CA GLU A 134 12.66 0.32 11.47
C GLU A 134 13.22 -0.46 12.67
N ASP A 135 13.52 0.24 13.77
CA ASP A 135 13.95 -0.39 15.02
C ASP A 135 12.89 -1.37 15.54
N GLU A 136 11.62 -0.98 15.45
CA GLU A 136 10.52 -1.83 15.86
C GLU A 136 10.42 -3.07 14.94
N LEU A 137 10.55 -2.88 13.63
CA LEU A 137 10.59 -3.98 12.66
C LEU A 137 11.69 -4.97 13.04
N CYS A 138 12.91 -4.51 13.31
CA CYS A 138 14.02 -5.38 13.66
C CYS A 138 13.78 -6.17 14.95
N ARG A 139 13.19 -5.54 15.98
CA ARG A 139 12.80 -6.23 17.21
C ARG A 139 11.80 -7.35 16.95
N TRP A 140 10.73 -7.09 16.19
CA TRP A 140 9.74 -8.09 15.81
C TRP A 140 10.32 -9.21 14.95
N MET A 141 11.24 -8.86 14.06
CA MET A 141 11.95 -9.81 13.20
C MET A 141 13.02 -10.61 13.94
N LYS A 142 13.34 -10.27 15.21
CA LYS A 142 14.36 -10.94 16.05
C LYS A 142 15.76 -10.91 15.45
N HIS A 143 16.12 -9.81 14.83
CA HIS A 143 17.46 -9.56 14.32
C HIS A 143 18.07 -8.36 15.04
N ASP A 144 19.38 -8.43 15.26
CA ASP A 144 20.16 -7.28 15.70
C ASP A 144 20.25 -6.26 14.56
N TRP A 145 19.97 -4.99 14.88
CA TRP A 145 20.10 -3.87 13.96
C TRP A 145 21.49 -3.79 13.32
N ALA A 146 22.54 -4.06 14.10
CA ALA A 146 23.93 -4.02 13.62
C ALA A 146 24.23 -5.06 12.52
N ALA A 147 23.39 -6.10 12.39
CA ALA A 147 23.53 -7.15 11.38
C ALA A 147 22.64 -6.93 10.15
N VAL A 148 21.84 -5.86 10.12
CA VAL A 148 20.91 -5.58 9.02
C VAL A 148 21.53 -4.56 8.06
N THR A 149 21.54 -4.89 6.77
CA THR A 149 21.87 -3.93 5.70
C THR A 149 20.59 -3.41 5.07
N ILE A 150 20.43 -2.09 5.06
CA ILE A 150 19.24 -1.42 4.51
C ILE A 150 19.55 -0.89 3.11
N TYR A 151 18.66 -1.22 2.18
CA TYR A 151 18.65 -0.64 0.84
C TYR A 151 17.37 0.15 0.68
N GLN A 152 17.51 1.47 0.59
CA GLN A 152 16.40 2.39 0.45
C GLN A 152 16.41 3.02 -0.93
N ALA A 153 15.21 3.32 -1.42
CA ALA A 153 15.01 4.07 -2.65
C ALA A 153 13.79 4.95 -2.43
N ARG A 154 13.86 6.19 -2.92
CA ARG A 154 12.80 7.20 -2.79
C ARG A 154 11.44 6.62 -3.15
N THR A 155 10.47 6.81 -2.28
CA THR A 155 9.08 6.38 -2.45
C THR A 155 8.26 7.32 -3.31
N SER A 156 8.78 8.54 -3.53
CA SER A 156 8.17 9.62 -4.29
C SER A 156 7.66 9.16 -5.67
N ARG A 157 6.49 9.68 -6.06
CA ARG A 157 5.81 9.33 -7.31
C ARG A 157 5.77 10.55 -8.23
N PRO A 158 6.75 10.72 -9.14
CA PRO A 158 6.86 11.95 -9.92
C PRO A 158 5.64 12.22 -10.80
N ASN A 159 4.93 11.17 -11.21
CA ASN A 159 3.75 11.27 -12.06
C ASN A 159 2.42 11.55 -11.32
N VAL A 160 2.42 11.70 -10.00
CA VAL A 160 1.20 11.89 -9.18
C VAL A 160 1.12 13.32 -8.64
N ALA A 161 0.08 14.08 -9.01
CA ALA A 161 -0.24 15.36 -8.39
C ALA A 161 -0.93 15.13 -7.04
N TYR A 162 -0.55 15.88 -6.00
CA TYR A 162 -1.15 15.76 -4.66
C TYR A 162 -1.99 17.00 -4.34
N ARG A 163 -3.27 16.81 -4.05
CA ARG A 163 -4.23 17.91 -3.89
C ARG A 163 -5.09 17.79 -2.64
N VAL A 164 -5.47 18.93 -2.07
CA VAL A 164 -6.43 19.06 -0.97
C VAL A 164 -7.49 20.08 -1.36
N TRP A 165 -8.59 19.59 -1.93
CA TRP A 165 -9.70 20.43 -2.33
C TRP A 165 -10.61 20.73 -1.13
N ARG A 166 -10.86 22.03 -0.89
CA ARG A 166 -11.65 22.53 0.23
C ARG A 166 -12.94 23.22 -0.22
N PRO A 167 -14.00 22.47 -0.51
CA PRO A 167 -15.24 23.08 -0.96
C PRO A 167 -15.97 23.78 0.19
N ASP A 168 -16.61 24.92 -0.13
CA ASP A 168 -17.54 25.58 0.77
C ASP A 168 -18.85 24.78 0.84
N MET A 169 -19.28 24.46 2.07
CA MET A 169 -20.50 23.69 2.34
C MET A 169 -21.60 24.57 2.97
N THR A 170 -21.47 25.89 2.89
CA THR A 170 -22.49 26.82 3.37
C THR A 170 -23.83 26.54 2.69
N GLY A 171 -24.87 26.33 3.51
CA GLY A 171 -26.22 26.02 3.02
C GLY A 171 -26.48 24.55 2.68
N VAL A 172 -25.47 23.68 2.75
CA VAL A 172 -25.67 22.23 2.66
C VAL A 172 -26.18 21.71 4.01
N GLY A 173 -27.16 20.82 3.98
CA GLY A 173 -27.78 20.31 5.20
C GLY A 173 -26.84 19.47 6.08
N TRP A 174 -27.22 19.31 7.35
CA TRP A 174 -26.43 18.67 8.41
C TRP A 174 -26.57 17.14 8.48
N GLY A 175 -27.20 16.51 7.49
CA GLY A 175 -27.29 15.05 7.43
C GLY A 175 -25.90 14.42 7.30
N PRO A 176 -25.71 13.19 7.81
CA PRO A 176 -24.37 12.58 7.96
C PRO A 176 -23.61 12.45 6.63
N TYR A 177 -24.33 12.41 5.51
CA TYR A 177 -23.79 12.25 4.15
C TYR A 177 -24.24 13.36 3.18
N GLN A 178 -24.97 14.38 3.63
CA GLN A 178 -25.54 15.37 2.71
C GLN A 178 -24.48 16.17 1.96
N TRP A 179 -23.33 16.46 2.59
CA TRP A 179 -22.23 17.18 1.94
C TRP A 179 -21.52 16.36 0.88
N ILE A 180 -21.31 15.06 1.08
CA ILE A 180 -20.71 14.19 0.05
C ILE A 180 -21.66 14.01 -1.14
N GLU A 181 -22.97 14.01 -0.88
CA GLU A 181 -24.01 13.90 -1.91
C GLU A 181 -24.38 15.26 -2.55
N SER A 182 -23.72 16.34 -2.13
CA SER A 182 -23.97 17.68 -2.69
C SER A 182 -23.57 17.75 -4.17
N GLU A 183 -24.27 18.59 -4.93
CA GLU A 183 -24.00 18.78 -6.36
C GLU A 183 -22.54 19.17 -6.62
N ALA A 184 -21.96 20.05 -5.80
CA ALA A 184 -20.57 20.47 -5.94
C ALA A 184 -19.58 19.28 -5.82
N VAL A 185 -19.74 18.42 -4.81
CA VAL A 185 -18.84 17.27 -4.60
C VAL A 185 -19.06 16.21 -5.67
N VAL A 186 -20.31 15.92 -6.01
CA VAL A 186 -20.63 14.92 -7.03
C VAL A 186 -20.14 15.36 -8.41
N ALA A 187 -20.36 16.63 -8.78
CA ALA A 187 -19.87 17.19 -10.05
C ALA A 187 -18.35 17.17 -10.13
N PHE A 188 -17.66 17.53 -9.04
CA PHE A 188 -16.20 17.45 -8.95
C PHE A 188 -15.70 16.02 -9.22
N ILE A 189 -16.26 15.02 -8.53
CA ILE A 189 -15.85 13.62 -8.72
C ILE A 189 -16.19 13.13 -10.13
N GLN A 190 -17.35 13.49 -10.68
CA GLN A 190 -17.77 13.12 -12.03
C GLN A 190 -16.84 13.71 -13.10
N ASP A 191 -16.40 14.96 -12.94
CA ASP A 191 -15.41 15.60 -13.81
C ASP A 191 -14.08 14.81 -13.80
N HIS A 192 -13.60 14.40 -12.61
CA HIS A 192 -12.38 13.61 -12.50
C HIS A 192 -12.52 12.19 -13.10
N ILE A 193 -13.71 11.60 -13.02
CA ILE A 193 -14.03 10.34 -13.71
C ILE A 193 -13.99 10.53 -15.23
N GLN A 194 -14.51 11.64 -15.76
CA GLN A 194 -14.48 11.95 -17.19
C GLN A 194 -13.03 12.21 -17.67
N GLN A 195 -12.26 12.99 -16.92
CA GLN A 195 -10.86 13.32 -17.23
C GLN A 195 -9.93 12.09 -17.15
N ALA A 196 -10.31 11.06 -16.40
CA ALA A 196 -9.54 9.81 -16.36
C ALA A 196 -9.46 9.11 -17.73
N ALA A 197 -10.29 9.48 -18.72
CA ALA A 197 -10.14 9.10 -20.14
C ALA A 197 -9.84 7.60 -20.38
N GLY A 198 -10.58 6.71 -19.73
CA GLY A 198 -10.41 5.24 -19.82
C GLY A 198 -9.48 4.62 -18.76
N GLY A 199 -8.87 5.46 -17.91
CA GLY A 199 -8.27 5.03 -16.65
C GLY A 199 -9.29 4.79 -15.54
N LYS A 200 -8.79 4.32 -14.39
CA LYS A 200 -9.63 3.96 -13.23
C LYS A 200 -9.58 5.05 -12.16
N VAL A 201 -10.68 5.22 -11.43
CA VAL A 201 -10.82 6.11 -10.27
C VAL A 201 -11.17 5.28 -9.03
N ILE A 202 -10.51 5.55 -7.90
CA ILE A 202 -10.84 4.92 -6.62
C ILE A 202 -11.20 6.01 -5.63
N ILE A 203 -12.34 5.83 -4.96
CA ILE A 203 -12.82 6.74 -3.93
C ILE A 203 -12.68 6.04 -2.58
N TYR A 204 -11.76 6.50 -1.74
CA TYR A 204 -11.59 6.00 -0.38
C TYR A 204 -12.43 6.80 0.62
N ALA A 205 -13.08 6.10 1.55
CA ALA A 205 -13.69 6.70 2.72
C ALA A 205 -13.48 5.81 3.95
N ASN A 206 -13.38 6.44 5.13
CA ASN A 206 -13.11 5.73 6.39
C ASN A 206 -14.35 5.02 6.96
N ILE A 207 -15.55 5.47 6.59
CA ILE A 207 -16.82 4.94 7.09
C ILE A 207 -17.58 4.20 5.97
N ILE A 208 -18.02 2.97 6.24
CA ILE A 208 -18.77 2.16 5.25
C ILE A 208 -20.03 2.88 4.75
N GLY A 209 -20.71 3.64 5.61
CA GLY A 209 -21.85 4.48 5.22
C GLY A 209 -21.50 5.54 4.17
N GLN A 210 -20.31 6.16 4.26
CA GLN A 210 -19.84 7.12 3.24
C GLN A 210 -19.51 6.41 1.93
N VAL A 211 -18.89 5.22 2.00
CA VAL A 211 -18.63 4.39 0.82
C VAL A 211 -19.93 4.04 0.09
N MET A 212 -20.95 3.60 0.83
CA MET A 212 -22.25 3.25 0.25
C MET A 212 -22.97 4.48 -0.33
N ALA A 213 -22.89 5.63 0.34
CA ALA A 213 -23.45 6.89 -0.17
C ALA A 213 -22.78 7.30 -1.50
N MET A 214 -21.45 7.27 -1.58
CA MET A 214 -20.70 7.55 -2.81
C MET A 214 -21.00 6.57 -3.94
N ALA A 215 -20.99 5.27 -3.63
CA ALA A 215 -21.36 4.23 -4.59
C ALA A 215 -22.75 4.48 -5.18
N ARG A 216 -23.72 4.83 -4.34
CA ARG A 216 -25.10 5.12 -4.75
C ARG A 216 -25.20 6.34 -5.66
N VAL A 217 -24.64 7.49 -5.27
CA VAL A 217 -24.81 8.73 -6.06
C VAL A 217 -24.00 8.71 -7.35
N LEU A 218 -22.90 7.96 -7.40
CA LEU A 218 -22.07 7.80 -8.60
C LEU A 218 -22.49 6.61 -9.48
N GLY A 219 -23.45 5.80 -9.03
CA GLY A 219 -23.90 4.61 -9.75
C GLY A 219 -22.79 3.57 -9.93
N CYS A 220 -21.93 3.38 -8.91
CA CYS A 220 -20.81 2.44 -8.93
C CYS A 220 -20.86 1.45 -7.78
N GLU A 221 -19.95 0.48 -7.78
CA GLU A 221 -19.88 -0.52 -6.71
C GLU A 221 -19.21 0.03 -5.45
N ALA A 222 -19.73 -0.38 -4.29
CA ALA A 222 -19.07 -0.25 -3.01
C ALA A 222 -18.14 -1.45 -2.78
N TYR A 223 -17.01 -1.25 -2.10
CA TYR A 223 -16.08 -2.31 -1.71
C TYR A 223 -15.62 -2.15 -0.26
N TYR A 224 -16.01 -3.07 0.62
CA TYR A 224 -15.66 -3.02 2.04
C TYR A 224 -15.53 -4.41 2.65
N SER A 225 -15.01 -4.50 3.88
CA SER A 225 -14.63 -5.79 4.51
C SER A 225 -15.76 -6.82 4.62
N LYS A 226 -17.00 -6.37 4.87
CA LYS A 226 -18.19 -7.22 5.07
C LYS A 226 -18.96 -7.57 3.79
N GLN A 227 -18.45 -7.20 2.62
CA GLN A 227 -19.12 -7.48 1.36
C GLN A 227 -19.07 -8.97 1.00
N LEU A 228 -20.20 -9.55 0.59
CA LEU A 228 -20.31 -10.97 0.28
C LEU A 228 -19.53 -11.34 -0.98
N ASP A 229 -19.74 -10.60 -2.08
CA ASP A 229 -19.09 -10.87 -3.36
C ASP A 229 -17.93 -9.89 -3.65
N LYS A 230 -16.88 -9.93 -2.81
CA LYS A 230 -15.68 -9.12 -3.05
C LYS A 230 -15.00 -9.42 -4.38
N ALA A 231 -15.01 -10.69 -4.81
CA ALA A 231 -14.32 -11.12 -6.02
C ALA A 231 -15.02 -10.58 -7.27
N GLY A 232 -16.35 -10.71 -7.35
CA GLY A 232 -17.14 -10.20 -8.47
C GLY A 232 -17.10 -8.67 -8.56
N VAL A 233 -17.22 -7.97 -7.43
CA VAL A 233 -17.11 -6.49 -7.41
C VAL A 233 -15.75 -6.01 -7.91
N LEU A 234 -14.66 -6.64 -7.44
CA LEU A 234 -13.32 -6.31 -7.90
C LEU A 234 -13.15 -6.63 -9.40
N ALA A 235 -13.66 -7.76 -9.86
CA ALA A 235 -13.62 -8.14 -11.27
C ALA A 235 -14.39 -7.15 -12.16
N TRP A 236 -15.57 -6.70 -11.72
CA TRP A 236 -16.35 -5.68 -12.39
C TRP A 236 -15.60 -4.35 -12.51
N PHE A 237 -14.95 -3.92 -11.42
CA PHE A 237 -14.10 -2.73 -11.43
C PHE A 237 -12.87 -2.86 -12.32
N MET A 238 -12.19 -4.00 -12.29
CA MET A 238 -11.05 -4.25 -13.18
C MET A 238 -11.47 -4.31 -14.66
N GLY A 239 -12.69 -4.78 -14.94
CA GLY A 239 -13.29 -4.80 -16.27
C GLY A 239 -13.93 -3.47 -16.65
N ALA A 240 -15.26 -3.40 -16.56
CA ALA A 240 -16.07 -2.35 -17.18
C ALA A 240 -16.20 -1.07 -16.34
N SER A 241 -16.21 -1.14 -15.01
CA SER A 241 -16.46 0.08 -14.22
C SER A 241 -15.25 1.02 -14.21
N PRO A 242 -15.41 2.32 -14.52
CA PRO A 242 -14.33 3.29 -14.42
C PRO A 242 -14.04 3.70 -12.96
N VAL A 243 -14.99 3.49 -12.05
CA VAL A 243 -14.92 3.97 -10.66
C VAL A 243 -15.36 2.90 -9.66
N ILE A 244 -14.81 2.96 -8.45
CA ILE A 244 -15.22 2.17 -7.29
C ILE A 244 -15.12 3.03 -6.02
N ALA A 245 -16.07 2.89 -5.12
CA ALA A 245 -16.00 3.47 -3.78
C ALA A 245 -15.60 2.38 -2.78
N THR A 246 -14.69 2.67 -1.85
CA THR A 246 -14.09 1.65 -1.00
C THR A 246 -13.64 2.20 0.35
N THR A 247 -13.53 1.32 1.35
CA THR A 247 -12.66 1.61 2.51
C THR A 247 -11.23 1.20 2.20
N SER A 248 -10.34 1.21 3.20
CA SER A 248 -8.99 0.58 3.11
C SER A 248 -9.02 -0.91 2.73
N ALA A 249 -10.20 -1.53 2.69
CA ALA A 249 -10.43 -2.89 2.22
C ALA A 249 -9.93 -3.14 0.78
N LEU A 250 -10.10 -2.19 -0.15
CA LEU A 250 -9.48 -2.26 -1.48
C LEU A 250 -8.00 -1.89 -1.35
N GLY A 251 -7.30 -2.79 -0.68
CA GLY A 251 -6.01 -2.56 -0.10
C GLY A 251 -4.94 -3.40 -0.76
N MET A 252 -3.95 -3.77 0.06
CA MET A 252 -2.75 -4.46 -0.38
C MET A 252 -3.08 -5.71 -1.21
N GLY A 253 -2.46 -5.84 -2.40
CA GLY A 253 -2.58 -7.05 -3.22
C GLY A 253 -3.26 -6.89 -4.57
N VAL A 254 -3.83 -5.71 -4.86
CA VAL A 254 -4.37 -5.37 -6.17
C VAL A 254 -3.35 -4.51 -6.95
N ASP A 255 -3.11 -4.86 -8.21
CA ASP A 255 -2.19 -4.16 -9.11
C ASP A 255 -2.94 -3.68 -10.36
N ILE A 256 -3.45 -2.45 -10.30
CA ILE A 256 -4.13 -1.79 -11.42
C ILE A 256 -3.21 -0.68 -11.92
N PRO A 257 -2.63 -0.80 -13.12
CA PRO A 257 -1.58 0.10 -13.59
C PRO A 257 -2.10 1.51 -13.87
N ASN A 258 -3.31 1.63 -14.39
CA ASN A 258 -3.89 2.82 -14.98
C ASN A 258 -4.89 3.57 -14.07
N ILE A 259 -4.64 3.58 -12.75
CA ILE A 259 -5.42 4.42 -11.82
C ILE A 259 -5.04 5.88 -12.05
N ARG A 260 -5.99 6.69 -12.53
CA ARG A 260 -5.78 8.11 -12.85
C ARG A 260 -6.07 9.03 -11.67
N SER A 261 -7.07 8.70 -10.87
CA SER A 261 -7.45 9.51 -9.72
C SER A 261 -7.70 8.64 -8.49
N ILE A 262 -7.08 9.01 -7.38
CA ILE A 262 -7.40 8.52 -6.04
C ILE A 262 -8.07 9.68 -5.31
N ILE A 263 -9.30 9.51 -4.84
CA ILE A 263 -10.07 10.55 -4.16
C ILE A 263 -10.38 10.07 -2.75
N HIS A 264 -9.97 10.83 -1.74
CA HIS A 264 -10.28 10.56 -0.34
C HIS A 264 -11.41 11.47 0.13
N ILE A 265 -12.44 10.87 0.69
CA ILE A 265 -13.53 11.56 1.37
C ILE A 265 -13.07 11.88 2.80
N ARG A 266 -12.76 13.16 3.05
CA ARG A 266 -12.11 13.68 4.26
C ARG A 266 -10.71 13.15 4.51
N THR A 267 -10.12 13.63 5.59
CA THR A 267 -8.77 13.26 6.03
C THR A 267 -8.59 11.74 6.16
N PRO A 268 -7.43 11.22 5.73
CA PRO A 268 -7.06 9.83 6.02
C PRO A 268 -6.91 9.61 7.52
N ARG A 269 -6.94 8.34 7.96
CA ARG A 269 -6.74 7.98 9.37
C ARG A 269 -5.30 8.21 9.83
N THR A 270 -4.32 7.87 8.99
CA THR A 270 -2.89 8.09 9.23
C THR A 270 -2.21 8.51 7.92
N LEU A 271 -1.04 9.15 8.00
CA LEU A 271 -0.26 9.48 6.81
C LEU A 271 0.28 8.21 6.11
N LEU A 272 0.53 7.14 6.86
CA LEU A 272 0.94 5.85 6.31
C LEU A 272 -0.18 5.22 5.45
N ASP A 273 -1.42 5.24 5.92
CA ASP A 273 -2.58 4.76 5.15
C ASP A 273 -2.71 5.56 3.85
N TYR A 274 -2.64 6.89 3.96
CA TYR A 274 -2.69 7.79 2.81
C TYR A 274 -1.58 7.51 1.79
N ALA A 275 -0.33 7.33 2.25
CA ALA A 275 0.79 6.99 1.38
C ALA A 275 0.58 5.65 0.65
N GLN A 276 0.00 4.65 1.32
CA GLN A 276 -0.30 3.35 0.71
C GLN A 276 -1.43 3.43 -0.32
N GLU A 277 -2.46 4.22 -0.04
CA GLU A 277 -3.65 4.40 -0.87
C GLU A 277 -3.34 5.28 -2.09
N SER A 278 -2.78 6.47 -1.88
CA SER A 278 -2.34 7.39 -2.96
C SER A 278 -1.25 6.78 -3.84
N GLY A 279 -0.34 5.98 -3.29
CA GLY A 279 0.71 5.28 -4.03
C GLY A 279 0.21 4.24 -5.05
N ARG A 280 -1.11 4.01 -5.15
CA ARG A 280 -1.76 3.20 -6.19
C ARG A 280 -1.93 3.96 -7.50
N ALA A 281 -2.00 5.28 -7.46
CA ALA A 281 -2.11 6.12 -8.64
C ALA A 281 -0.95 5.86 -9.62
N GLY A 282 -1.28 5.78 -10.91
CA GLY A 282 -0.35 5.76 -12.05
C GLY A 282 0.86 4.86 -11.91
N ARG A 283 0.65 3.55 -11.72
CA ARG A 283 1.76 2.57 -11.72
C ARG A 283 2.31 2.30 -13.13
N ASP A 284 1.56 2.65 -14.17
CA ASP A 284 2.02 2.79 -15.55
C ASP A 284 2.90 4.04 -15.79
N ARG A 285 3.18 4.84 -14.76
CA ARG A 285 3.96 6.09 -14.78
C ARG A 285 3.32 7.23 -15.58
N GLN A 286 2.07 7.09 -16.01
CA GLN A 286 1.32 8.16 -16.64
C GLN A 286 0.80 9.16 -15.60
N ARG A 287 0.48 10.38 -16.04
CA ARG A 287 -0.07 11.42 -15.17
C ARG A 287 -1.29 10.89 -14.42
N SER A 288 -1.28 11.10 -13.12
CA SER A 288 -2.36 10.74 -12.20
C SER A 288 -2.39 11.75 -11.05
N GLU A 289 -3.37 11.62 -10.18
CA GLU A 289 -3.54 12.49 -9.01
C GLU A 289 -4.05 11.73 -7.78
N ALA A 290 -3.78 12.31 -6.62
CA ALA A 290 -4.30 11.89 -5.33
C ALA A 290 -4.88 13.12 -4.63
N ILE A 291 -6.20 13.10 -4.41
CA ILE A 291 -6.98 14.24 -3.96
C ILE A 291 -7.62 13.90 -2.63
N ILE A 292 -7.56 14.82 -1.66
CA ILE A 292 -8.37 14.78 -0.46
C ILE A 292 -9.46 15.85 -0.58
N ILE A 293 -10.72 15.44 -0.46
CA ILE A 293 -11.86 16.36 -0.36
C ILE A 293 -12.10 16.63 1.12
N GLN A 294 -11.83 17.85 1.57
CA GLN A 294 -11.96 18.25 2.96
C GLN A 294 -12.74 19.57 3.04
N PRO A 295 -14.02 19.56 3.44
CA PRO A 295 -14.82 20.79 3.51
C PRO A 295 -14.14 21.93 4.28
N ALA A 296 -14.31 23.16 3.78
CA ALA A 296 -13.77 24.35 4.42
C ALA A 296 -14.35 24.54 5.84
N GLY A 297 -13.51 24.90 6.80
CA GLY A 297 -13.90 25.09 8.20
C GLY A 297 -14.15 23.81 9.00
N TRP A 298 -13.92 22.62 8.42
CA TRP A 298 -14.04 21.33 9.10
C TRP A 298 -12.69 20.82 9.63
N ASP A 299 -11.92 21.72 10.25
CA ASP A 299 -10.53 21.45 10.68
C ASP A 299 -10.44 20.58 11.95
N ALA A 300 -11.56 20.42 12.66
CA ALA A 300 -11.63 19.51 13.80
C ALA A 300 -11.36 18.06 13.35
N PRO A 301 -10.59 17.27 14.16
CA PRO A 301 -10.32 15.88 13.85
C PRO A 301 -11.59 15.10 13.56
N ALA A 302 -11.57 14.30 12.49
CA ALA A 302 -12.71 13.47 12.14
C ALA A 302 -12.95 12.38 13.21
N PRO A 303 -14.18 11.85 13.35
CA PRO A 303 -14.49 10.85 14.39
C PRO A 303 -13.60 9.60 14.38
N TRP A 304 -13.12 9.18 13.21
CA TRP A 304 -12.22 8.02 13.08
C TRP A 304 -10.78 8.31 13.53
N MET A 305 -10.44 9.55 13.87
CA MET A 305 -9.16 9.91 14.48
C MET A 305 -9.12 9.59 15.98
N GLU A 306 -10.27 9.26 16.58
CA GLU A 306 -10.32 8.81 17.97
C GLU A 306 -9.44 7.55 18.16
N GLY A 307 -8.53 7.62 19.13
CA GLY A 307 -7.56 6.55 19.42
C GLY A 307 -6.36 6.47 18.47
N VAL A 308 -6.23 7.36 17.49
CA VAL A 308 -5.00 7.51 16.70
C VAL A 308 -3.94 8.24 17.55
N ALA A 309 -2.69 7.79 17.50
CA ALA A 309 -1.59 8.38 18.27
C ALA A 309 -1.41 9.87 17.92
N PRO A 310 -1.16 10.77 18.89
CA PRO A 310 -1.00 12.20 18.64
C PRO A 310 -0.01 12.53 17.53
N GLU A 311 1.10 11.80 17.47
CA GLU A 311 2.15 11.97 16.45
C GLU A 311 1.61 11.68 15.04
N ASP A 312 0.77 10.66 14.88
CA ASP A 312 0.14 10.36 13.59
C ASP A 312 -0.92 11.41 13.22
N GLN A 313 -1.65 11.96 14.20
CA GLN A 313 -2.60 13.05 13.95
C GLN A 313 -1.87 14.32 13.47
N GLU A 314 -0.74 14.64 14.08
CA GLU A 314 0.10 15.78 13.71
C GLU A 314 0.62 15.63 12.27
N ARG A 315 1.09 14.43 11.87
CA ARG A 315 1.54 14.18 10.49
C ARG A 315 0.42 14.31 9.46
N VAL A 316 -0.80 13.92 9.79
CA VAL A 316 -1.96 14.18 8.92
C VAL A 316 -2.24 15.68 8.84
N ALA A 317 -2.23 16.41 9.96
CA ALA A 317 -2.46 17.86 9.97
C ALA A 317 -1.39 18.63 9.19
N GLU A 318 -0.13 18.21 9.29
CA GLU A 318 1.02 18.71 8.54
C GLU A 318 0.78 18.54 7.03
N TYR A 319 0.43 17.33 6.59
CA TYR A 319 0.13 17.05 5.18
C TYR A 319 -1.05 17.87 4.66
N MET A 320 -2.08 18.05 5.49
CA MET A 320 -3.25 18.84 5.14
C MET A 320 -2.93 20.34 5.03
N GLY A 321 -1.78 20.82 5.50
CA GLY A 321 -1.44 22.24 5.51
C GLY A 321 -2.28 23.03 6.52
N VAL A 322 -2.70 22.38 7.61
CA VAL A 322 -3.36 23.05 8.75
C VAL A 322 -2.33 23.73 9.66
N VAL A 323 -1.08 23.26 9.63
CA VAL A 323 0.05 23.82 10.38
C VAL A 323 0.80 24.84 9.52
N GLU A 324 1.11 26.01 10.08
CA GLU A 324 1.93 27.03 9.39
C GLU A 324 3.32 26.49 9.02
N GLY A 325 3.79 26.79 7.81
CA GLY A 325 5.17 26.52 7.37
C GLY A 325 5.34 25.35 6.40
N VAL A 326 4.31 24.56 6.13
CA VAL A 326 4.38 23.44 5.19
C VAL A 326 3.74 23.80 3.86
N GLY A 327 4.60 24.18 2.90
CA GLY A 327 4.20 24.54 1.54
C GLY A 327 4.25 23.40 0.52
N CYS A 328 4.61 22.16 0.89
CA CYS A 328 4.72 21.09 -0.10
C CYS A 328 4.32 19.73 0.47
N GLN A 329 3.22 19.16 -0.04
CA GLN A 329 2.74 17.83 0.34
C GLN A 329 3.77 16.72 0.10
N ARG A 330 4.63 16.86 -0.93
CA ARG A 330 5.69 15.89 -1.21
C ARG A 330 6.81 15.93 -0.18
N VAL A 331 7.15 17.11 0.35
CA VAL A 331 8.14 17.23 1.42
C VAL A 331 7.67 16.45 2.64
N VAL A 332 6.41 16.60 3.04
CA VAL A 332 5.83 15.87 4.18
C VAL A 332 5.87 14.35 3.96
N LEU A 333 5.46 13.89 2.77
CA LEU A 333 5.46 12.46 2.45
C LEU A 333 6.87 11.87 2.40
N ASP A 334 7.80 12.53 1.72
CA ASP A 334 9.18 12.05 1.60
C ASP A 334 9.89 12.13 2.97
N GLU A 335 9.67 13.17 3.79
CA GLU A 335 10.23 13.23 5.14
C GLU A 335 9.72 12.09 6.03
N TYR A 336 8.41 11.81 5.97
CA TYR A 336 7.77 10.76 6.75
C TYR A 336 8.21 9.36 6.31
N LEU A 337 8.20 9.07 5.00
CA LEU A 337 8.46 7.74 4.47
C LEU A 337 9.93 7.44 4.22
N ASP A 338 10.72 8.47 3.91
CA ASP A 338 12.06 8.30 3.40
C ASP A 338 13.15 9.01 4.22
N ARG A 339 12.86 10.18 4.80
CA ARG A 339 13.87 11.14 5.27
C ARG A 339 14.85 11.48 4.13
N ALA A 340 16.16 11.46 4.39
CA ALA A 340 17.18 11.67 3.38
C ALA A 340 17.61 10.33 2.77
N VAL A 341 17.58 10.22 1.44
CA VAL A 341 18.00 9.02 0.69
C VAL A 341 19.18 9.39 -0.18
N ASP A 342 20.29 8.67 -0.06
CA ASP A 342 21.54 8.94 -0.81
C ASP A 342 22.01 10.41 -0.69
N GLY A 343 21.82 11.02 0.48
CA GLY A 343 22.17 12.42 0.76
C GLY A 343 21.21 13.46 0.16
N TYR A 344 20.18 13.02 -0.56
CA TYR A 344 19.13 13.90 -1.07
C TYR A 344 18.01 14.06 -0.05
N GLN A 345 17.65 15.32 0.25
CA GLN A 345 16.49 15.70 1.04
C GLN A 345 15.63 16.66 0.22
N ARG A 346 14.35 16.33 0.09
CA ARG A 346 13.39 17.11 -0.69
C ARG A 346 13.13 18.47 -0.07
N ARG A 347 13.01 19.51 -0.90
CA ARG A 347 12.69 20.89 -0.49
C ARG A 347 11.37 21.42 -1.04
N HIS A 348 10.95 20.96 -2.22
CA HIS A 348 9.68 21.32 -2.86
C HIS A 348 9.39 20.31 -3.99
N CYS A 349 8.26 20.46 -4.67
CA CYS A 349 8.02 19.77 -5.93
C CYS A 349 9.10 20.11 -6.95
N GLN A 350 9.42 19.19 -7.85
CA GLN A 350 10.33 19.42 -8.98
C GLN A 350 11.78 19.82 -8.65
N ASP A 351 12.19 19.73 -7.38
CA ASP A 351 13.52 20.13 -6.92
C ASP A 351 14.66 19.24 -7.45
N ALA A 352 14.38 17.96 -7.72
CA ALA A 352 15.32 17.01 -8.34
C ALA A 352 14.85 16.49 -9.71
N ASP A 353 13.57 16.64 -10.06
CA ASP A 353 12.98 16.15 -11.29
C ASP A 353 11.96 17.16 -11.83
N ALA A 354 12.33 17.94 -12.85
CA ALA A 354 11.46 18.95 -13.44
C ALA A 354 10.18 18.37 -14.08
N GLY A 355 10.13 17.06 -14.36
CA GLY A 355 8.92 16.38 -14.87
C GLY A 355 7.90 16.02 -13.79
N GLU A 356 8.21 16.31 -12.53
CA GLU A 356 7.38 16.00 -11.39
C GLU A 356 6.07 16.81 -11.37
N GLN A 357 4.95 16.12 -11.14
CA GLN A 357 3.66 16.77 -10.94
C GLN A 357 3.65 17.53 -9.62
N ALA A 358 3.33 18.82 -9.70
CA ALA A 358 3.24 19.69 -8.54
C ALA A 358 2.10 19.30 -7.61
N CYS A 359 2.22 19.75 -6.36
CA CYS A 359 1.17 19.67 -5.35
C CYS A 359 0.60 21.06 -5.10
N ASP A 360 -0.60 21.15 -4.53
CA ASP A 360 -1.29 22.42 -4.30
C ASP A 360 -0.47 23.44 -3.50
N GLY A 361 0.44 22.98 -2.63
CA GLY A 361 1.28 23.90 -1.88
C GLY A 361 2.38 24.58 -2.71
N CYS A 362 2.85 23.94 -3.80
CA CYS A 362 3.86 24.49 -4.69
C CYS A 362 3.25 25.20 -5.91
N GLU A 363 2.15 24.67 -6.42
CA GLU A 363 1.35 25.26 -7.49
C GLU A 363 -0.13 25.22 -7.04
N PRO A 364 -0.61 26.27 -6.35
CA PRO A 364 -2.02 26.41 -6.03
C PRO A 364 -2.76 26.73 -7.33
N ASP A 365 -3.57 25.78 -7.83
CA ASP A 365 -4.44 25.98 -8.99
C ASP A 365 -5.65 26.89 -8.66
#